data_AF-A0A9D2YFL2-F1
#
_entry.id   AF-A0A9D2YFL2-F1
#
_cell.length_a   1.000
_cell.length_b   1.000
_cell.length_c   1.000
_cell.angle_alpha   90.00
_cell.angle_beta   90.00
_cell.angle_gamma   90.00
#
_symmetry.space_group_name_H-M   'P 1'
#
loop_
_entity.id
_entity.type
_entity.pdbx_description
1 polymer ?
#
loop_
_entity_poly.entity_id
_entity_poly.type
_entity_poly.pdbx_seq_one_letter_code
_entity_poly.pdbx_strand_id
1 'polypeptide(L)'
;MGSLLVDNCTDVENNGFCFSESDGTIMERTLDVGNTKMTFGGLRTHQFLLQHPNQIKSHDFVGCIRNIYINGKLLRPTMGLAVHNVVDRCPRATVPGCNGAPCKNGGVCHDLWSDYVCECKSPFMGRNCATGE
;
A
#
# COMPACT_ATOMS: atom_id res chain seq x y z
N MET A 1 1.35 5.08 -21.37
CA MET A 1 -0.10 5.22 -21.23
C MET A 1 -0.46 4.62 -19.88
N GLY A 2 -0.81 5.44 -18.91
CA GLY A 2 -1.32 4.98 -17.62
C GLY A 2 -2.83 5.20 -17.61
N SER A 3 -3.61 4.18 -17.26
CA SER A 3 -5.03 4.34 -16.92
C SER A 3 -5.13 4.48 -15.41
N LEU A 4 -5.76 5.55 -14.95
CA LEU A 4 -6.18 5.66 -13.56
C LEU A 4 -7.63 5.17 -13.51
N LEU A 5 -7.88 4.06 -12.81
CA LEU A 5 -9.23 3.72 -12.38
C LEU A 5 -9.56 4.64 -11.21
N VAL A 6 -10.60 5.45 -11.36
CA VAL A 6 -11.19 6.18 -10.24
C VAL A 6 -12.39 5.37 -9.82
N ASP A 7 -12.28 4.73 -8.65
CA ASP A 7 -13.41 4.03 -8.05
C ASP A 7 -14.39 5.08 -7.52
N ASN A 8 -15.50 5.31 -8.24
CA ASN A 8 -16.59 6.16 -7.75
C ASN A 8 -17.51 5.32 -6.88
N CYS A 9 -17.14 5.17 -5.62
CA CYS A 9 -17.91 4.36 -4.70
C CYS A 9 -18.87 5.26 -3.92
N THR A 10 -20.18 5.10 -4.14
CA THR A 10 -21.19 5.69 -3.26
C THR A 10 -21.47 4.74 -2.10
N ASP A 11 -21.72 5.26 -0.89
CA ASP A 11 -22.06 4.46 0.31
C ASP A 11 -23.36 3.63 0.17
N VAL A 12 -24.02 3.72 -0.98
CA VAL A 12 -25.35 3.17 -1.25
C VAL A 12 -25.29 1.85 -2.05
N GLU A 13 -24.16 1.53 -2.70
CA GLU A 13 -24.06 0.34 -3.56
C GLU A 13 -23.50 -0.89 -2.84
N ASN A 14 -24.43 -1.77 -2.45
CA ASN A 14 -24.20 -2.94 -1.61
C ASN A 14 -23.57 -4.16 -2.35
N ASN A 15 -22.99 -3.97 -3.52
CA ASN A 15 -22.56 -5.07 -4.40
C ASN A 15 -21.07 -5.43 -4.32
N GLY A 16 -20.30 -4.83 -3.39
CA GLY A 16 -18.90 -5.21 -3.15
C GLY A 16 -17.94 -4.96 -4.32
N PHE A 17 -18.40 -4.27 -5.36
CA PHE A 17 -17.61 -3.82 -6.50
C PHE A 17 -17.93 -2.34 -6.74
N CYS A 18 -16.91 -1.50 -6.85
CA CYS A 18 -17.09 -0.12 -7.30
C CYS A 18 -17.24 -0.11 -8.83
N PHE A 19 -18.22 0.63 -9.34
CA PHE A 19 -18.33 0.86 -10.77
C PHE A 19 -17.33 1.94 -11.19
N SER A 20 -16.47 1.59 -12.14
CA SER A 20 -15.58 2.54 -12.82
C SER A 20 -16.34 3.23 -13.93
N GLU A 21 -16.79 4.46 -13.71
CA GLU A 21 -17.26 5.30 -14.80
C GLU A 21 -16.08 6.09 -15.38
N SER A 22 -15.78 5.85 -16.66
CA SER A 22 -14.83 6.65 -17.42
C SER A 22 -15.46 8.02 -17.65
N ASP A 23 -15.33 8.95 -16.71
CA ASP A 23 -15.74 10.33 -16.97
C ASP A 23 -14.65 11.04 -17.79
N GLY A 24 -14.70 10.76 -19.09
CA GLY A 24 -13.76 11.25 -20.07
C GLY A 24 -14.53 11.69 -21.29
N THR A 25 -15.27 12.78 -21.16
CA THR A 25 -15.78 13.52 -22.30
C THR A 25 -14.60 14.28 -22.92
N ILE A 26 -14.31 14.01 -24.20
CA ILE A 26 -13.31 14.67 -25.07
C ILE A 26 -11.88 14.05 -25.03
N MET A 27 -11.17 14.17 -26.16
CA MET A 27 -9.95 13.42 -26.55
C MET A 27 -8.71 13.63 -25.65
N GLU A 28 -8.79 14.49 -24.63
CA GLU A 28 -7.76 14.67 -23.59
C GLU A 28 -8.39 14.44 -22.21
N ARG A 29 -8.32 13.20 -21.72
CA ARG A 29 -8.92 12.80 -20.44
C ARG A 29 -8.02 13.19 -19.27
N THR A 30 -8.10 14.45 -18.87
CA THR A 30 -7.41 14.96 -17.67
C THR A 30 -8.33 14.87 -16.47
N LEU A 31 -7.99 14.03 -15.49
CA LEU A 31 -8.65 14.05 -14.19
C LEU A 31 -8.12 15.22 -13.37
N ASP A 32 -8.99 16.15 -13.01
CA ASP A 32 -8.66 17.21 -12.04
C ASP A 32 -8.86 16.68 -10.62
N VAL A 33 -7.76 16.57 -9.87
CA VAL A 33 -7.77 16.17 -8.46
C VAL A 33 -8.05 17.36 -7.51
N GLY A 34 -8.26 18.56 -8.05
CA GLY A 34 -8.56 19.77 -7.31
C GLY A 34 -7.48 20.10 -6.27
N ASN A 35 -7.93 20.48 -5.06
CA ASN A 35 -7.05 20.78 -3.93
C ASN A 35 -6.68 19.55 -3.09
N THR A 36 -6.92 18.35 -3.61
CA THR A 36 -6.64 17.11 -2.88
C THR A 36 -5.14 16.84 -2.85
N LYS A 37 -4.60 16.50 -1.68
CA LYS A 37 -3.20 16.10 -1.55
C LYS A 37 -3.02 14.66 -2.04
N MET A 38 -2.26 14.48 -3.11
CA MET A 38 -1.82 13.16 -3.55
C MET A 38 -0.80 12.60 -2.55
N THR A 39 -0.98 11.35 -2.14
CA THR A 39 -0.05 10.65 -1.23
C THR A 39 0.52 9.42 -1.92
N PHE A 40 1.78 9.11 -1.64
CA PHE A 40 2.46 7.92 -2.13
C PHE A 40 3.00 7.14 -0.94
N GLY A 41 2.90 5.83 -1.00
CA GLY A 41 3.51 4.93 -0.02
C GLY A 41 2.66 4.63 1.23
N GLY A 42 1.54 5.34 1.42
CA GLY A 42 0.65 5.13 2.56
C GLY A 42 -0.25 6.33 2.80
N LEU A 43 -1.11 6.22 3.81
CA LEU A 43 -2.02 7.28 4.22
C LEU A 43 -1.53 7.93 5.52
N ARG A 44 -1.63 9.25 5.61
CA ARG A 44 -1.20 9.98 6.82
C ARG A 44 -2.09 9.69 8.04
N THR A 45 -3.33 9.28 7.81
CA THR A 45 -4.32 9.03 8.86
C THR A 45 -5.20 7.85 8.47
N HIS A 46 -5.59 7.07 9.47
CA HIS A 46 -6.54 5.96 9.32
C HIS A 46 -7.97 6.44 9.02
N GLN A 47 -8.26 7.73 9.12
CA GLN A 47 -9.60 8.28 8.91
C GLN A 47 -10.12 8.04 7.49
N PHE A 48 -9.22 8.03 6.49
CA PHE A 48 -9.57 7.67 5.11
C PHE A 48 -10.00 6.20 4.98
N LEU A 49 -9.40 5.30 5.78
CA LEU A 49 -9.80 3.89 5.84
C LEU A 49 -11.15 3.74 6.54
N LEU A 50 -11.38 4.49 7.61
CA LEU A 50 -12.66 4.46 8.34
C LEU A 50 -13.83 5.04 7.54
N GLN A 51 -13.56 6.02 6.66
CA GLN A 51 -14.58 6.57 5.76
C GLN A 51 -14.95 5.59 4.64
N HIS A 52 -14.06 4.67 4.27
CA HIS A 52 -14.28 3.72 3.17
C HIS A 52 -13.87 2.28 3.57
N PRO A 53 -14.46 1.72 4.64
CA PRO A 53 -13.95 0.52 5.32
C PRO A 53 -13.98 -0.74 4.46
N ASN A 54 -14.85 -0.79 3.43
CA ASN A 54 -14.99 -1.92 2.52
C ASN A 54 -14.30 -1.71 1.16
N GLN A 55 -13.71 -0.53 0.93
CA GLN A 55 -13.09 -0.17 -0.36
C GLN A 55 -11.58 -0.07 -0.23
N ILE A 56 -11.05 0.31 0.94
CA ILE A 56 -9.62 0.50 1.15
C ILE A 56 -9.10 -0.49 2.20
N LYS A 57 -8.45 -1.56 1.74
CA LYS A 57 -7.52 -2.34 2.55
C LYS A 57 -6.11 -1.83 2.32
N SER A 58 -5.61 -0.99 3.22
CA SER A 58 -4.22 -0.51 3.16
C SER A 58 -3.36 -1.27 4.16
N HIS A 59 -2.27 -1.83 3.65
CA HIS A 59 -1.02 -1.90 4.38
C HIS A 59 -0.14 -0.77 3.86
N ASP A 60 0.68 -0.16 4.72
CA ASP A 60 1.66 0.83 4.26
C ASP A 60 2.59 0.17 3.24
N PHE A 61 2.94 0.90 2.18
CA PHE A 61 3.94 0.41 1.23
C PHE A 61 5.32 0.52 1.88
N VAL A 62 5.97 -0.63 2.02
CA VAL A 62 7.35 -0.71 2.51
C VAL A 62 8.23 -1.18 1.35
N GLY A 63 9.06 -0.27 0.85
CA GLY A 63 9.93 -0.55 -0.28
C GLY A 63 10.49 0.72 -0.90
N CYS A 64 10.87 0.63 -2.17
CA CYS A 64 11.48 1.75 -2.87
C CYS A 64 10.64 2.22 -4.05
N ILE A 65 10.60 3.53 -4.21
CA ILE A 65 9.99 4.18 -5.37
C ILE A 65 11.06 5.07 -6.01
N ARG A 66 11.19 4.99 -7.34
CA ARG A 66 12.08 5.83 -8.13
C ARG A 66 11.38 6.27 -9.40
N ASN A 67 11.90 7.32 -10.03
CA ASN A 67 11.43 7.78 -11.34
C ASN A 67 9.92 8.09 -11.36
N ILE A 68 9.43 8.84 -10.37
CA ILE A 68 8.03 9.27 -10.30
C ILE A 68 7.85 10.49 -11.20
N TYR A 69 6.96 10.39 -12.19
CA TYR A 69 6.59 11.51 -13.04
C TYR A 69 5.11 11.81 -12.87
N ILE A 70 4.77 13.07 -12.59
CA ILE A 70 3.39 13.57 -12.59
C ILE A 70 3.29 14.63 -13.68
N ASN A 71 2.42 14.43 -14.66
CA ASN A 71 2.24 15.34 -15.80
C ASN A 71 3.58 15.68 -16.49
N GLY A 72 4.43 14.66 -16.70
CA GLY A 72 5.76 14.82 -17.30
C GLY A 72 6.83 15.41 -16.37
N LYS A 73 6.46 15.89 -15.17
CA LYS A 73 7.39 16.45 -14.19
C LYS A 73 7.92 15.38 -13.26
N LEU A 74 9.24 15.21 -13.24
CA LEU A 74 9.92 14.33 -12.27
C LEU A 74 9.73 14.88 -10.85
N LEU A 75 9.10 14.09 -9.98
CA LEU A 75 9.10 14.33 -8.55
C LEU A 75 10.39 13.80 -7.95
N ARG A 76 11.16 14.70 -7.32
CA ARG A 76 12.38 14.30 -6.61
C ARG A 76 11.98 13.70 -5.26
N PRO A 77 12.41 12.47 -4.94
CA PRO A 77 12.14 11.83 -3.65
C PRO A 77 12.63 12.65 -2.45
N THR A 78 13.60 13.56 -2.66
CA THR A 78 14.07 14.51 -1.65
C THR A 78 12.95 15.35 -1.03
N MET A 79 11.86 15.59 -1.76
CA MET A 79 10.68 16.30 -1.23
C MET A 79 9.90 15.43 -0.22
N GLY A 80 9.99 14.10 -0.31
CA GLY A 80 9.36 13.15 0.60
C GLY A 80 10.23 12.77 1.81
N LEU A 81 11.51 13.14 1.83
CA LEU A 81 12.43 12.86 2.95
C LEU A 81 12.09 13.59 4.24
N ALA A 82 11.16 14.56 4.20
CA ALA A 82 10.62 15.20 5.40
C ALA A 82 9.61 14.31 6.16
N VAL A 83 9.33 13.10 5.66
CA VAL A 83 8.37 12.15 6.25
C VAL A 83 9.10 11.04 7.02
N HIS A 84 8.49 10.56 8.11
CA HIS A 84 9.04 9.46 8.91
C HIS A 84 9.30 8.20 8.07
N ASN A 85 10.42 7.52 8.35
CA ASN A 85 10.83 6.26 7.73
C ASN A 85 11.04 6.31 6.20
N VAL A 86 11.23 7.50 5.61
CA VAL A 86 11.63 7.68 4.22
C VAL A 86 13.09 8.09 4.16
N VAL A 87 13.90 7.35 3.40
CA VAL A 87 15.34 7.62 3.21
C VAL A 87 15.67 7.80 1.74
N ASP A 88 16.78 8.47 1.44
CA ASP A 88 17.22 8.80 0.08
C ASP A 88 17.93 7.63 -0.63
N ARG A 89 17.85 6.44 -0.04
CA ARG A 89 18.47 5.21 -0.50
C ARG A 89 17.43 4.09 -0.55
N CYS A 90 17.81 2.99 -1.17
CA CYS A 90 16.98 1.81 -1.28
C CYS A 90 17.68 0.59 -0.65
N PRO A 91 17.96 0.61 0.67
CA PRO A 91 18.57 -0.55 1.31
C PRO A 91 17.54 -1.68 1.41
N ARG A 92 17.93 -2.87 0.96
CA ARG A 92 17.28 -4.13 1.33
C ARG A 92 18.24 -4.89 2.22
N ALA A 93 17.72 -5.52 3.28
CA ALA A 93 18.53 -6.37 4.14
C ALA A 93 19.19 -7.47 3.31
N THR A 94 20.49 -7.70 3.52
CA THR A 94 21.24 -8.76 2.84
C THR A 94 20.90 -10.14 3.40
N VAL A 95 20.39 -10.18 4.63
CA VAL A 95 19.85 -11.37 5.26
C VAL A 95 18.33 -11.31 5.13
N PRO A 96 17.70 -12.27 4.43
CA PRO A 96 16.23 -12.36 4.34
C PRO A 96 15.60 -12.46 5.73
N GLY A 97 14.45 -11.85 5.93
CA GLY A 97 13.71 -11.91 7.19
C GLY A 97 13.31 -13.34 7.58
N CYS A 98 13.17 -14.24 6.61
CA CYS A 98 12.89 -15.66 6.85
C CYS A 98 14.11 -16.51 7.18
N ASN A 99 15.32 -15.92 7.22
CA ASN A 99 16.51 -16.64 7.66
C ASN A 99 16.36 -17.05 9.13
N GLY A 100 16.75 -18.28 9.46
CA GLY A 100 16.64 -18.84 10.81
C GLY A 100 15.27 -19.42 11.18
N ALA A 101 14.34 -19.55 10.21
CA ALA A 101 13.01 -20.13 10.41
C ALA A 101 12.27 -19.54 11.63
N PRO A 102 11.94 -18.22 11.58
CA PRO A 102 11.33 -17.53 12.71
C PRO A 102 9.92 -18.05 13.03
N CYS A 103 9.16 -18.46 12.01
CA CYS A 103 7.82 -19.01 12.16
C CYS A 103 7.85 -20.41 12.77
N LYS A 104 7.13 -20.59 13.87
CA LYS A 104 7.02 -21.85 14.63
C LYS A 104 5.77 -22.62 14.25
N ASN A 105 5.66 -23.83 14.79
CA ASN A 105 4.44 -24.65 14.72
C ASN A 105 3.89 -24.87 13.30
N GLY A 106 4.80 -25.01 12.32
CA GLY A 106 4.44 -25.25 10.92
C GLY A 106 3.85 -24.05 10.19
N GLY A 107 4.01 -22.83 10.72
CA GLY A 107 3.68 -21.59 10.02
C GLY A 107 4.59 -21.32 8.81
N VAL A 108 4.05 -20.67 7.79
CA VAL A 108 4.77 -20.31 6.56
C VAL A 108 5.39 -18.93 6.72
N CYS A 109 6.68 -18.81 6.40
CA CYS A 109 7.39 -17.53 6.46
C CYS A 109 7.39 -16.83 5.10
N HIS A 110 7.03 -15.56 5.09
CA HIS A 110 7.10 -14.69 3.91
C HIS A 110 8.13 -13.57 4.15
N ASP A 111 9.14 -13.50 3.28
CA ASP A 111 10.18 -12.46 3.31
C ASP A 111 9.61 -11.12 2.80
N LEU A 112 9.75 -10.05 3.59
CA LEU A 112 9.32 -8.70 3.22
C LEU A 112 10.55 -7.81 2.99
N TRP A 113 10.32 -6.55 2.59
CA TRP A 113 11.41 -5.64 2.22
C TRP A 113 12.41 -5.38 3.36
N SER A 114 11.90 -5.19 4.57
CA SER A 114 12.68 -4.90 5.78
C SER A 114 12.23 -5.73 6.99
N ASP A 115 11.39 -6.74 6.79
CA ASP A 115 10.85 -7.60 7.85
C ASP A 115 10.45 -8.98 7.28
N TYR A 116 9.75 -9.79 8.06
CA TYR A 116 9.04 -10.99 7.63
C TYR A 116 7.64 -11.01 8.23
N VAL A 117 6.77 -11.83 7.64
CA VAL A 117 5.46 -12.16 8.24
C VAL A 117 5.27 -13.67 8.27
N CYS A 118 4.71 -14.16 9.37
CA CYS A 118 4.34 -15.56 9.51
C CYS A 118 2.84 -15.74 9.22
N GLU A 119 2.53 -16.62 8.29
CA GLU A 119 1.18 -17.15 8.10
C GLU A 119 1.00 -18.36 9.01
N CYS A 120 0.28 -18.15 10.11
CA CYS A 120 0.10 -19.16 11.14
C CYS A 120 -1.01 -20.15 10.79
N LYS A 121 -0.75 -21.43 11.10
CA LYS A 121 -1.78 -22.46 11.07
C LYS A 121 -2.56 -22.41 12.38
N SER A 122 -3.89 -22.50 12.29
CA SER A 122 -4.75 -22.65 13.48
C SER A 122 -4.33 -23.88 14.31
N PRO A 123 -4.31 -23.81 15.66
CA PRO A 123 -4.74 -22.70 16.53
C PRO A 123 -3.61 -21.71 16.89
N PHE A 124 -2.49 -21.73 16.17
CA PHE A 124 -1.33 -20.90 16.49
C PHE A 124 -1.49 -19.46 15.99
N MET A 125 -0.93 -18.53 16.76
CA MET A 125 -1.02 -17.09 16.51
C MET A 125 0.23 -16.35 17.03
N GLY A 126 0.21 -15.02 16.89
CA GLY A 126 1.32 -14.13 17.21
C GLY A 126 2.35 -14.04 16.08
N ARG A 127 3.29 -13.08 16.19
CA ARG A 127 4.28 -12.76 15.14
C ARG A 127 5.03 -13.97 14.58
N ASN A 128 5.34 -14.93 15.45
CA ASN A 128 6.12 -16.13 15.13
C ASN A 128 5.31 -17.42 15.20
N CYS A 129 3.97 -17.36 15.30
CA CYS A 129 3.12 -18.53 15.49
C CYS A 129 3.48 -19.38 16.72
N ALA A 130 4.01 -18.75 17.77
CA ALA A 130 4.57 -19.45 18.93
C ALA A 130 3.54 -19.74 20.03
N THR A 131 2.46 -18.96 20.07
CA THR A 131 1.36 -19.11 21.03
C THR A 131 0.22 -19.87 20.37
N GLY A 132 -0.33 -20.88 21.04
CA GLY A 132 -1.58 -21.55 20.64
C GLY A 132 -2.66 -21.28 21.67
N GLU A 133 -3.91 -21.21 21.20
CA GLU A 133 -5.09 -21.46 22.04
C GLU A 133 -5.33 -22.96 22.24
#